data_AF-A0A6S7K2L4-F1
#
_entry.id   AF-A0A6S7K2L4-F1
#
_cell.length_a   1.000
_cell.length_b   1.000
_cell.length_c   1.000
_cell.angle_alpha   90.00
_cell.angle_beta   90.00
_cell.angle_gamma   90.00
#
_symmetry.space_group_name_H-M   'P 1'
#
loop_
_entity.id
_entity.type
_entity.pdbx_description
1 polymer ?
#
loop_
_entity_poly.entity_id
_entity_poly.type
_entity_poly.pdbx_seq_one_letter_code
_entity_poly.pdbx_strand_id
1 'polypeptide(L)'
;MLDLEIRSNYNINEDLDEISTADLRYLLVPALLGDLYLKLCSEERIDVVTISKVYLLNYLERCKMYGLLKQDVNPQSSSEATSSSSHKSLEELANERQAKITRYKRMKEQEKQIKASVTFL
;
A
#
# COMPACT_ATOMS: atom_id res chain seq x y z
N MET A 1 16.23 -6.47 23.25
CA MET A 1 17.40 -7.16 22.65
C MET A 1 17.02 -7.96 21.40
N LEU A 2 16.30 -7.29 20.49
CA LEU A 2 16.36 -7.45 19.04
C LEU A 2 16.00 -6.05 18.51
N ASP A 3 16.71 -5.04 19.04
CA ASP A 3 16.76 -3.73 18.42
C ASP A 3 17.66 -3.94 17.20
N LEU A 4 17.03 -4.36 16.10
CA LEU A 4 17.69 -4.42 14.81
C LEU A 4 18.23 -3.04 14.54
N GLU A 5 19.54 -3.00 14.47
CA GLU A 5 20.47 -1.91 14.23
C GLU A 5 20.29 -1.33 12.81
N ILE A 6 19.05 -1.02 12.42
CA ILE A 6 18.69 -0.23 11.23
C ILE A 6 18.42 1.20 11.71
N ARG A 7 19.37 1.75 12.45
CA ARG A 7 19.34 3.12 12.93
C ARG A 7 20.65 3.76 12.50
N SER A 8 20.57 4.57 11.44
CA SER A 8 21.61 5.48 10.91
C SER A 8 22.14 5.20 9.50
N ASN A 9 21.26 4.89 8.55
CA ASN A 9 21.45 5.24 7.12
C ASN A 9 20.08 5.28 6.41
N TYR A 10 19.18 6.15 6.86
CA TYR A 10 18.08 6.60 6.02
C TYR A 10 18.30 8.08 5.76
N ASN A 11 19.39 8.39 5.05
CA ASN A 11 19.57 9.69 4.44
C ASN A 11 18.64 9.75 3.22
N ILE A 12 17.48 10.38 3.42
CA ILE A 12 16.78 11.26 2.47
C ILE A 12 17.20 11.03 1.00
N ASN A 13 16.40 10.24 0.27
CA ASN A 13 16.53 9.96 -1.17
C ASN A 13 17.62 8.94 -1.58
N GLU A 14 17.63 7.73 -1.00
CA GLU A 14 18.28 6.60 -1.69
C GLU A 14 17.47 6.28 -2.95
N ASP A 15 18.11 6.34 -4.11
CA ASP A 15 17.49 5.88 -5.35
C ASP A 15 17.24 4.37 -5.25
N LEU A 16 16.15 3.89 -5.84
CA LEU A 16 15.82 2.46 -5.88
C LEU A 16 16.98 1.60 -6.41
N ASP A 17 17.82 2.20 -7.26
CA ASP A 17 18.99 1.58 -7.90
C ASP A 17 20.13 1.27 -6.92
N GLU A 18 20.12 1.84 -5.71
CA GLU A 18 21.11 1.56 -4.66
C GLU A 18 20.80 0.26 -3.89
N ILE A 19 19.57 -0.25 -3.99
CA ILE A 19 19.16 -1.52 -3.35
C ILE A 19 19.52 -2.69 -4.25
N SER A 20 20.17 -3.72 -3.69
CA SER A 20 20.44 -4.95 -4.44
C SER A 20 19.14 -5.63 -4.86
N THR A 21 19.11 -6.25 -6.05
CA THR A 21 17.90 -6.95 -6.54
C THR A 21 17.42 -8.05 -5.58
N ALA A 22 18.33 -8.66 -4.82
CA ALA A 22 18.01 -9.65 -3.80
C ALA A 22 17.30 -9.05 -2.58
N ASP A 23 17.61 -7.79 -2.24
CA ASP A 23 17.10 -7.10 -1.06
C ASP A 23 15.78 -6.35 -1.34
N LEU A 24 15.46 -6.09 -2.61
CA LEU A 24 14.21 -5.41 -3.01
C LEU A 24 12.96 -6.08 -2.42
N ARG A 25 12.97 -7.40 -2.25
CA ARG A 25 11.86 -8.16 -1.64
C ARG A 25 11.56 -7.74 -0.19
N TYR A 26 12.56 -7.27 0.55
CA TYR A 26 12.38 -6.86 1.95
C TYR A 26 11.59 -5.56 2.08
N LEU A 27 11.48 -4.78 1.00
CA LEU A 27 10.57 -3.63 0.94
C LEU A 27 9.10 -4.03 1.20
N LEU A 28 8.73 -5.27 0.89
CA LEU A 28 7.37 -5.80 1.06
C LEU A 28 7.06 -6.22 2.50
N VAL A 29 8.05 -6.30 3.40
CA VAL A 29 7.86 -6.80 4.78
C VAL A 29 6.73 -6.07 5.52
N PRO A 30 6.66 -4.72 5.53
CA PRO A 30 5.58 -4.03 6.22
C PRO A 30 4.21 -4.29 5.56
N ALA A 31 4.14 -4.45 4.24
CA ALA A 31 2.89 -4.78 3.55
C ALA A 31 2.37 -6.18 3.93
N LEU A 32 3.27 -7.17 3.94
CA LEU A 32 2.93 -8.55 4.33
C LEU A 32 2.53 -8.64 5.80
N LEU A 33 3.21 -7.89 6.68
CA LEU A 33 2.86 -7.84 8.09
C LEU A 33 1.48 -7.21 8.31
N GLY A 34 1.18 -6.12 7.60
CA GLY A 34 -0.15 -5.50 7.61
C GLY A 34 -1.26 -6.44 7.12
N ASP A 35 -1.03 -7.19 6.04
CA ASP A 35 -1.97 -8.20 5.52
C ASP A 35 -2.16 -9.37 6.49
N LEU A 36 -1.07 -9.86 7.09
CA LEU A 36 -1.14 -10.94 8.06
C LEU A 36 -1.91 -10.51 9.32
N TYR A 37 -1.69 -9.29 9.79
CA TYR A 37 -2.38 -8.76 10.96
C TYR A 37 -3.91 -8.68 10.72
N LEU A 38 -4.36 -8.35 9.52
CA LEU A 38 -5.80 -8.34 9.17
C LEU A 38 -6.49 -9.71 9.22
N LYS A 39 -5.69 -10.79 9.17
CA LYS A 39 -6.18 -12.18 9.26
C LYS A 39 -6.31 -12.68 10.70
N LEU A 40 -5.93 -11.88 11.70
CA LEU A 40 -6.14 -12.22 13.11
C LEU A 40 -7.64 -12.16 13.45
N CYS A 41 -8.15 -13.27 14.00
CA CYS A 41 -9.57 -13.42 14.38
C CYS A 41 -9.80 -13.39 15.89
N SER A 42 -8.75 -13.54 16.71
CA SER A 42 -8.85 -13.66 18.17
C SER A 42 -8.63 -12.34 18.92
N GLU A 43 -8.24 -11.27 18.22
CA GLU A 43 -7.96 -9.96 18.82
C GLU A 43 -9.09 -8.96 18.58
N GLU A 44 -9.11 -7.89 19.38
CA GLU A 44 -10.04 -6.78 19.22
C GLU A 44 -9.94 -6.17 17.82
N ARG A 45 -11.07 -6.12 17.10
CA ARG A 45 -11.06 -5.78 15.67
C ARG A 45 -10.52 -4.38 15.39
N ILE A 46 -10.74 -3.45 16.32
CA ILE A 46 -10.25 -2.07 16.18
C ILE A 46 -8.73 -1.99 16.26
N ASP A 47 -8.12 -2.77 17.16
CA ASP A 47 -6.67 -2.82 17.33
C ASP A 47 -6.02 -3.51 16.12
N VAL A 48 -6.63 -4.61 15.65
CA VAL A 48 -6.29 -5.29 14.40
C VAL A 48 -6.22 -4.30 13.22
N VAL A 49 -7.26 -3.51 13.01
CA VAL A 49 -7.30 -2.56 11.90
C VAL A 49 -6.31 -1.42 12.10
N THR A 50 -6.15 -0.92 13.34
CA THR A 50 -5.27 0.21 13.66
C THR A 50 -3.80 -0.13 13.42
N ILE A 51 -3.35 -1.27 13.91
CA ILE A 51 -1.96 -1.71 13.75
C ILE A 51 -1.69 -2.10 12.29
N SER A 52 -2.61 -2.79 11.62
CA SER A 52 -2.47 -3.06 10.19
C SER A 52 -2.32 -1.78 9.36
N LYS A 53 -3.11 -0.75 9.68
CA LYS A 53 -3.01 0.57 9.03
C LYS A 53 -1.61 1.17 9.21
N VAL A 54 -1.01 1.08 10.40
CA VAL A 54 0.36 1.55 10.64
C VAL A 54 1.36 0.82 9.74
N TYR A 55 1.28 -0.50 9.63
CA TYR A 55 2.19 -1.27 8.77
C TYR A 55 2.02 -0.95 7.28
N LEU A 56 0.78 -0.81 6.81
CA LEU A 56 0.50 -0.45 5.41
C LEU A 56 0.94 0.98 5.08
N LEU A 57 0.78 1.94 5.99
CA LEU A 57 1.27 3.31 5.80
C LEU A 57 2.80 3.35 5.75
N ASN A 58 3.48 2.61 6.63
CA ASN A 58 4.94 2.48 6.57
C ASN A 58 5.43 1.93 5.23
N TYR A 59 4.71 0.95 4.65
CA TYR A 59 5.03 0.45 3.31
C TYR A 59 4.89 1.54 2.24
N LEU A 60 3.78 2.27 2.24
CA LEU A 60 3.52 3.33 1.26
C LEU A 60 4.52 4.48 1.36
N GLU A 61 4.90 4.86 2.58
CA GLU A 61 5.93 5.87 2.82
C GLU A 61 7.28 5.43 2.25
N ARG A 62 7.69 4.17 2.48
CA ARG A 62 8.91 3.61 1.87
C ARG A 62 8.83 3.62 0.34
N CYS A 63 7.70 3.22 -0.24
CA CYS A 63 7.50 3.29 -1.70
C CYS A 63 7.62 4.73 -2.22
N LYS A 64 7.17 5.74 -1.47
CA LYS A 64 7.34 7.15 -1.82
C LYS A 64 8.81 7.56 -1.74
N MET A 65 9.53 7.18 -0.69
CA MET A 65 10.96 7.49 -0.52
C MET A 65 11.81 6.94 -1.67
N TYR A 66 11.52 5.73 -2.16
CA TYR A 66 12.21 5.12 -3.29
C TYR A 66 11.63 5.50 -4.67
N GLY A 67 10.78 6.53 -4.76
CA GLY A 67 10.23 7.01 -6.04
C GLY A 67 9.23 6.06 -6.73
N LEU A 68 8.81 4.98 -6.07
CA LEU A 68 7.84 4.01 -6.59
C LEU A 68 6.41 4.55 -6.59
N LEU A 69 6.12 5.56 -5.77
CA LEU A 69 4.81 6.18 -5.65
C LEU A 69 4.86 7.68 -5.97
N LYS A 70 4.10 8.08 -7.00
CA LYS A 70 4.00 9.49 -7.44
C LYS A 70 2.94 10.30 -6.67
N GLN A 71 2.01 9.62 -6.01
CA GLN A 71 0.90 10.23 -5.29
C GLN A 71 1.22 10.33 -3.80
N ASP A 72 0.76 11.39 -3.14
CA ASP A 72 0.92 11.53 -1.69
C ASP A 72 0.19 10.43 -0.91
N VAL A 73 0.90 9.89 0.08
CA VAL A 73 0.38 8.97 1.09
C VAL A 73 -0.35 9.79 2.16
N ASN A 74 -1.42 10.50 1.78
CA ASN A 74 -2.22 11.22 2.77
C ASN A 74 -3.34 10.32 3.29
N PRO A 75 -3.27 9.80 4.54
CA PRO A 75 -4.33 8.98 5.13
C PRO A 75 -5.66 9.74 5.30
N GLN A 76 -5.66 11.08 5.24
CA GLN A 76 -6.87 11.90 5.31
C GLN A 76 -7.64 11.94 3.99
N SER A 77 -6.98 11.73 2.84
CA SER A 77 -7.62 11.77 1.52
C SER A 77 -8.66 10.66 1.30
N SER A 78 -8.62 9.60 2.11
CA SER A 78 -9.58 8.49 2.06
C SER A 78 -10.77 8.67 2.99
N SER A 79 -10.65 9.54 4.02
CA SER A 79 -11.71 9.81 5.00
C SER A 79 -12.80 10.74 4.47
N GLU A 80 -12.55 11.44 3.37
CA GLU A 80 -13.58 12.27 2.72
C GLU A 80 -14.67 11.44 2.02
N ALA A 81 -14.48 10.13 1.84
CA ALA A 81 -15.54 9.26 1.32
C ALA A 81 -16.65 8.98 2.35
N THR A 82 -16.46 9.36 3.63
CA THR A 82 -17.43 9.13 4.71
C THR A 82 -18.08 10.40 5.28
N SER A 83 -17.74 11.59 4.77
CA SER A 83 -18.24 12.85 5.33
C SER A 83 -18.85 13.77 4.27
N SER A 84 -19.97 13.34 3.68
CA SER A 84 -21.16 14.19 3.57
C SER A 84 -22.32 13.34 3.04
N SER A 85 -23.36 13.24 3.85
CA SER A 85 -24.68 12.76 3.45
C SER A 85 -25.39 13.76 2.51
N SER A 86 -24.64 14.42 1.64
CA SER A 86 -25.19 15.24 0.56
C SER A 86 -25.55 14.28 -0.58
N HIS A 87 -26.72 14.46 -1.17
CA HIS A 87 -27.19 13.62 -2.27
C HIS A 87 -26.20 13.69 -3.43
N LYS A 88 -25.36 12.66 -3.59
CA LYS A 88 -24.46 12.53 -4.73
C LYS A 88 -25.27 12.54 -6.02
N SER A 89 -24.83 13.30 -7.02
CA SER A 89 -25.49 13.31 -8.32
C SER A 89 -25.39 11.94 -8.99
N LEU A 90 -26.32 11.62 -9.90
CA LEU A 90 -26.27 10.38 -10.68
C LEU A 90 -24.95 10.27 -11.47
N GLU A 91 -24.43 11.41 -11.94
CA GLU A 91 -23.15 11.51 -12.64
C GLU A 91 -21.97 11.17 -11.72
N GLU A 92 -21.94 11.69 -10.49
CA GLU A 92 -20.92 11.32 -9.48
C GLU A 92 -20.94 9.82 -9.19
N LEU A 93 -22.11 9.22 -9.01
CA LEU A 93 -22.25 7.78 -8.78
C LEU A 93 -21.77 6.96 -9.98
N ALA A 94 -22.08 7.40 -11.21
CA ALA A 94 -21.60 6.77 -12.43
C ALA A 94 -20.06 6.86 -12.54
N ASN A 95 -19.49 8.01 -12.21
CA ASN A 95 -18.05 8.25 -12.20
C ASN A 95 -17.33 7.40 -11.15
N GLU A 96 -17.85 7.30 -9.92
CA GLU A 96 -17.31 6.42 -8.87
C GLU A 96 -17.31 4.94 -9.31
N ARG A 97 -18.41 4.49 -9.93
CA ARG A 97 -18.49 3.14 -10.48
C ARG A 97 -17.45 2.94 -11.58
N GLN A 98 -17.35 3.88 -12.51
CA GLN A 98 -16.39 3.80 -13.61
C GLN A 98 -14.94 3.78 -13.08
N ALA A 99 -14.62 4.59 -12.07
CA ALA A 99 -13.31 4.61 -11.42
C ALA A 99 -12.96 3.25 -10.79
N LYS A 100 -13.91 2.61 -10.08
CA LYS A 100 -13.74 1.26 -9.53
C LYS A 100 -13.50 0.22 -10.62
N ILE A 101 -14.25 0.27 -11.72
CA ILE A 101 -14.09 -0.65 -12.85
C ILE A 101 -12.70 -0.48 -13.49
N THR A 102 -12.29 0.76 -13.76
CA THR A 102 -10.98 1.06 -14.34
C THR A 102 -9.85 0.61 -13.43
N ARG A 103 -9.94 0.85 -12.12
CA ARG A 103 -8.97 0.37 -11.13
C ARG A 103 -8.86 -1.15 -11.12
N TYR A 104 -9.99 -1.85 -11.10
CA TYR A 104 -10.01 -3.32 -11.14
C TYR A 104 -9.37 -3.87 -12.43
N LYS A 105 -9.71 -3.30 -13.59
CA LYS A 105 -9.11 -3.71 -14.88
C LYS A 105 -7.60 -3.52 -14.89
N ARG A 106 -7.12 -2.37 -14.37
CA ARG A 106 -5.68 -2.08 -14.26
C ARG A 106 -4.97 -3.10 -13.37
N MET A 107 -5.52 -3.37 -12.18
CA MET A 107 -4.95 -4.33 -11.23
C MET A 107 -4.86 -5.74 -11.85
N LYS A 108 -5.92 -6.19 -12.51
CA LYS A 108 -5.96 -7.50 -13.17
C LYS A 108 -4.92 -7.64 -14.29
N GLU A 109 -4.70 -6.58 -15.07
CA GLU A 109 -3.68 -6.58 -16.12
C GLU A 109 -2.26 -6.60 -15.52
N GLN A 110 -2.02 -5.85 -14.44
CA GLN A 110 -0.73 -5.89 -13.73
C GLN A 110 -0.44 -7.27 -13.15
N GLU A 111 -1.43 -7.92 -12.52
CA GLU A 111 -1.29 -9.30 -12.03
C GLU A 111 -0.97 -10.28 -13.16
N LYS A 112 -1.59 -10.11 -14.33
CA LYS A 112 -1.31 -10.95 -15.50
C LYS A 112 0.14 -10.77 -15.97
N GLN A 113 0.64 -9.54 -16.01
CA GLN A 113 2.03 -9.25 -16.38
C GLN A 113 3.02 -9.86 -15.38
N ILE A 114 2.77 -9.69 -14.08
CA ILE A 114 3.61 -10.29 -13.01
C ILE A 114 3.64 -11.81 -13.16
N LYS A 115 2.47 -12.45 -13.34
CA LYS A 115 2.40 -13.91 -13.53
C LYS A 115 3.16 -14.37 -14.76
N ALA A 116 3.04 -13.65 -15.87
CA ALA A 116 3.79 -13.96 -17.08
C ALA A 116 5.30 -13.91 -16.80
N SER A 117 5.81 -12.82 -16.23
CA SER A 117 7.25 -12.67 -15.92
C SER A 117 7.79 -13.74 -14.96
N VAL A 118 7.00 -14.17 -13.96
CA VAL A 118 7.41 -15.22 -13.01
C VAL A 118 7.40 -16.62 -13.64
N THR A 119 6.58 -16.86 -14.67
CA THR A 119 6.49 -18.17 -15.34
C THR A 119 7.69 -18.46 -16.25
N PHE A 120 8.48 -17.44 -16.61
CA PHE A 120 9.67 -17.57 -17.47
C PHE A 120 10.99 -17.71 -16.69
N LEU A 121 10.96 -17.74 -15.36
CA LEU A 121 12.08 -18.04 -14.47
C LEU A 121 11.89 -19.40 -13.82
#